data_AF-A0A849QVR2-F1
#
_entry.id   AF-A0A849QVR2-F1
#
_cell.length_a   1.000
_cell.length_b   1.000
_cell.length_c   1.000
_cell.angle_alpha   90.00
_cell.angle_beta   90.00
_cell.angle_gamma   90.00
#
_symmetry.space_group_name_H-M   'P 1'
#
loop_
_entity.id
_entity.type
_entity.pdbx_description
1 polymer ?
#
loop_
_entity_poly.entity_id
_entity_poly.type
_entity_poly.pdbx_seq_one_letter_code
_entity_poly.pdbx_strand_id
1 'polypeptide(L)'
;MDHSRYGDICTNLIYEVESREIEGYIPTIVLNELLHRLMIAEIIQNGFARNTKDAINALKRDNNIIPSLNVCWEELDRIFEMHFTILEEKANTFAESIPISRKYSLLAKDAYITSFAKSYGITNIATNDRDFEHVEWLDVWKP
;
A
#
# COMPACT_ATOMS: atom_id res chain seq x y z
N MET A 1 -8.32 -9.60 -14.30
CA MET A 1 -7.95 -10.94 -13.80
C MET A 1 -8.67 -11.10 -12.47
N ASP A 2 -9.70 -11.94 -12.44
CA ASP A 2 -10.49 -12.22 -11.24
C ASP A 2 -9.67 -13.01 -10.22
N HIS A 3 -9.38 -12.39 -9.08
CA HIS A 3 -8.94 -13.08 -7.87
C HIS A 3 -10.15 -13.31 -6.95
N SER A 4 -11.04 -14.21 -7.36
CA SER A 4 -12.38 -14.44 -6.79
C SER A 4 -12.44 -15.09 -5.40
N ARG A 5 -11.37 -15.01 -4.59
CA ARG A 5 -11.37 -15.57 -3.22
C ARG A 5 -11.00 -14.58 -2.13
N TYR A 6 -10.16 -13.60 -2.45
CA TYR A 6 -9.80 -12.49 -1.55
C TYR A 6 -10.38 -11.15 -2.03
N GLY A 7 -10.86 -11.08 -3.28
CA GLY A 7 -11.51 -9.90 -3.82
C GLY A 7 -12.69 -9.48 -2.96
N ASP A 8 -13.63 -10.39 -2.72
CA ASP A 8 -14.89 -10.07 -2.04
C ASP A 8 -14.70 -9.56 -0.61
N ILE A 9 -13.77 -10.14 0.15
CA ILE A 9 -13.53 -9.75 1.54
C ILE A 9 -12.78 -8.41 1.61
N CYS A 10 -11.77 -8.18 0.75
CA CYS A 10 -11.14 -6.87 0.61
C CYS A 10 -12.14 -5.81 0.16
N THR A 11 -13.04 -6.14 -0.77
CA THR A 11 -14.11 -5.25 -1.22
C THR A 11 -15.07 -4.90 -0.08
N ASN A 12 -15.46 -5.87 0.73
CA ASN A 12 -16.30 -5.61 1.91
C ASN A 12 -15.59 -4.70 2.92
N LEU A 13 -14.30 -4.93 3.20
CA LEU A 13 -13.53 -4.05 4.09
C LEU A 13 -13.48 -2.61 3.58
N ILE A 14 -13.28 -2.41 2.27
CA ILE A 14 -13.30 -1.08 1.65
C ILE A 14 -14.70 -0.47 1.78
N TYR A 15 -15.75 -1.25 1.54
CA TYR A 15 -17.13 -0.78 1.68
C TYR A 15 -17.44 -0.34 3.12
N GLU A 16 -16.98 -1.08 4.13
CA GLU A 16 -17.16 -0.72 5.54
C GLU A 16 -16.45 0.61 5.89
N VAL A 17 -15.29 0.88 5.29
CA VAL A 17 -14.62 2.19 5.41
C VAL A 17 -15.42 3.28 4.72
N GLU A 18 -15.88 3.04 3.48
CA GLU A 18 -16.66 4.01 2.71
C GLU A 18 -18.00 4.34 3.39
N SER A 19 -18.68 3.34 3.96
CA SER A 19 -19.94 3.50 4.71
C SER A 19 -19.74 4.11 6.10
N ARG A 20 -18.48 4.29 6.54
CA ARG A 20 -18.06 4.76 7.86
C ARG A 20 -18.48 3.83 9.00
N GLU A 21 -18.66 2.55 8.70
CA GLU A 21 -18.82 1.51 9.71
C GLU A 21 -17.53 1.27 10.49
N ILE A 22 -16.38 1.43 9.82
CA ILE A 22 -15.05 1.42 10.43
C ILE A 22 -14.21 2.61 9.95
N GLU A 23 -13.19 2.96 10.75
CA GLU A 23 -12.19 3.95 10.34
C GLU A 23 -11.06 3.27 9.56
N GLY A 24 -10.85 3.71 8.32
CA GLY A 24 -9.76 3.23 7.46
C GLY A 24 -8.56 4.17 7.52
N TYR A 25 -7.35 3.60 7.62
CA TYR A 25 -6.10 4.36 7.64
C TYR A 25 -5.11 3.84 6.61
N ILE A 26 -4.47 4.73 5.85
CA ILE A 26 -3.46 4.35 4.85
C ILE A 26 -2.17 5.16 5.07
N PRO A 27 -1.04 4.52 5.41
CA PRO A 27 0.27 5.16 5.38
C PRO A 27 0.64 5.64 3.97
N THR A 28 1.20 6.84 3.86
CA THR A 28 1.66 7.39 2.56
C THR A 28 2.65 6.47 1.82
N ILE A 29 3.45 5.70 2.55
CA ILE A 29 4.37 4.71 1.95
C ILE A 29 3.63 3.59 1.20
N VAL A 30 2.43 3.21 1.63
CA VAL A 30 1.58 2.22 0.95
C VAL A 30 1.02 2.81 -0.34
N LEU A 31 0.58 4.08 -0.32
CA LEU A 31 0.14 4.78 -1.54
C LEU A 31 1.25 4.88 -2.59
N ASN A 32 2.48 5.22 -2.16
CA ASN A 32 3.62 5.30 -3.06
C ASN A 32 3.96 3.93 -3.70
N GLU A 33 3.88 2.84 -2.92
CA GLU A 33 4.06 1.49 -3.46
C GLU A 33 2.94 1.14 -4.44
N LEU A 34 1.69 1.40 -4.08
CA LEU A 34 0.54 1.12 -4.92
C LEU A 34 0.68 1.85 -6.27
N LEU A 35 1.01 3.14 -6.24
CA LEU A 35 1.25 3.92 -7.43
C LEU A 35 2.32 3.29 -8.32
N HIS A 36 3.47 2.95 -7.73
CA HIS A 36 4.55 2.32 -8.48
C HIS A 36 4.10 1.01 -9.14
N ARG A 37 3.35 0.17 -8.43
CA ARG A 37 2.83 -1.10 -8.96
C ARG A 37 1.82 -0.87 -10.09
N LEU A 38 0.92 0.10 -9.94
CA LEU A 38 -0.07 0.45 -10.97
C LEU A 38 0.62 0.97 -12.24
N MET A 39 1.61 1.86 -12.11
CA MET A 39 2.38 2.35 -13.27
C MET A 39 3.05 1.20 -14.04
N ILE A 40 3.68 0.27 -13.32
CA ILE A 40 4.32 -0.90 -13.94
C ILE A 40 3.29 -1.80 -14.63
N ALA A 41 2.16 -2.06 -13.98
CA ALA A 41 1.10 -2.89 -14.53
C ALA A 41 0.50 -2.27 -15.80
N GLU A 42 0.21 -0.97 -15.78
CA GLU A 42 -0.38 -0.24 -16.89
C GLU A 42 0.55 -0.21 -18.11
N ILE A 43 1.85 0.00 -17.91
CA ILE A 43 2.83 -0.01 -19.01
C ILE A 43 2.93 -1.37 -19.68
N ILE A 44 2.87 -2.44 -18.89
CA ILE A 44 2.85 -3.81 -19.42
C ILE A 44 1.55 -4.05 -20.20
N GLN A 45 0.41 -3.61 -19.68
CA GLN A 45 -0.90 -3.75 -20.33
C GLN A 45 -0.99 -2.95 -21.64
N ASN A 46 -0.41 -1.75 -21.68
CA ASN A 46 -0.35 -0.90 -22.87
C ASN A 46 0.68 -1.39 -23.91
N GLY A 47 1.40 -2.48 -23.63
CA GLY A 47 2.34 -3.10 -24.57
C GLY A 47 3.70 -2.42 -24.66
N PHE A 48 3.97 -1.40 -23.83
CA PHE A 48 5.27 -0.73 -23.78
C PHE A 48 6.36 -1.59 -23.11
N ALA A 49 5.98 -2.61 -22.34
CA ALA A 49 6.91 -3.54 -21.70
C ALA A 49 6.34 -4.96 -21.60
N ARG A 50 7.22 -5.95 -21.41
CA ARG A 50 6.85 -7.38 -21.27
C ARG A 50 6.94 -7.90 -19.83
N ASN A 51 7.67 -7.20 -18.98
CA ASN A 51 7.91 -7.56 -17.59
C ASN A 51 8.30 -6.30 -16.81
N THR A 52 8.39 -6.42 -15.48
CA THR A 52 8.72 -5.31 -14.57
C THR A 52 10.05 -4.64 -14.90
N LYS A 53 11.09 -5.40 -15.23
CA LYS A 53 12.42 -4.85 -15.54
C LYS A 53 12.36 -3.97 -16.80
N ASP A 54 11.68 -4.46 -17.83
CA ASP A 54 11.48 -3.72 -19.07
C ASP A 54 10.62 -2.47 -18.86
N ALA A 55 9.60 -2.56 -17.99
CA ALA A 55 8.74 -1.43 -17.65
C ALA A 55 9.52 -0.30 -16.94
N ILE A 56 10.36 -0.64 -15.96
CA ILE A 56 11.25 0.34 -15.30
C ILE A 56 12.20 0.99 -16.31
N ASN A 57 12.74 0.20 -17.25
CA ASN A 57 13.63 0.74 -18.27
C ASN A 57 12.89 1.67 -19.25
N ALA A 58 11.66 1.32 -19.66
CA ALA A 58 10.84 2.14 -20.52
C ALA A 58 10.53 3.50 -19.86
N LEU A 59 10.06 3.47 -18.61
CA LEU A 59 9.77 4.65 -17.78
C LEU A 59 10.95 5.62 -17.69
N LYS A 60 12.18 5.10 -17.56
CA LYS A 60 13.39 5.92 -17.47
C LYS A 60 13.89 6.45 -18.80
N ARG A 61 13.53 5.80 -19.91
CA ARG A 61 14.05 6.14 -21.25
C ARG A 61 13.19 7.18 -21.96
N ASP A 62 11.89 7.17 -21.73
CA ASP A 62 10.94 8.07 -22.39
C ASP A 62 10.04 8.77 -21.36
N ASN A 63 10.29 10.05 -21.17
CA ASN A 63 9.57 10.89 -20.22
C ASN A 63 8.10 11.14 -20.62
N ASN A 64 7.69 10.81 -21.85
CA ASN A 64 6.29 10.95 -22.28
C ASN A 64 5.42 9.76 -21.84
N ILE A 65 6.03 8.65 -21.41
CA ILE A 65 5.26 7.47 -20.99
C ILE A 65 4.48 7.79 -19.72
N ILE A 66 5.12 8.37 -18.69
CA ILE A 66 4.47 8.66 -17.40
C ILE A 66 3.24 9.56 -17.58
N PRO A 67 3.30 10.71 -18.27
CA PRO A 67 2.12 11.54 -18.51
C PRO A 67 1.03 10.90 -19.37
N SER A 68 1.37 9.85 -20.14
CA SER A 68 0.39 9.13 -20.98
C SER A 68 -0.40 8.03 -20.25
N LEU A 69 0.02 7.69 -19.02
CA LEU A 69 -0.73 6.77 -18.16
C LEU A 69 -2.03 7.44 -17.72
N ASN A 70 -3.06 6.63 -17.47
CA ASN A 70 -4.37 7.08 -16.97
C ASN A 70 -4.85 6.19 -15.82
N VAL A 71 -4.69 4.87 -15.93
CA VAL A 71 -5.22 3.92 -14.94
C VAL A 71 -4.61 4.16 -13.58
N CYS A 72 -3.29 4.34 -13.48
CA CYS A 72 -2.65 4.56 -12.18
C CYS A 72 -3.08 5.86 -11.49
N TRP A 73 -3.46 6.89 -12.25
CA TRP A 73 -3.95 8.16 -11.70
C TRP A 73 -5.40 8.01 -11.23
N GLU A 74 -6.26 7.47 -12.09
CA GLU A 74 -7.68 7.25 -11.78
C GLU A 74 -7.88 6.37 -10.55
N GLU A 75 -7.09 5.29 -10.41
CA GLU A 75 -7.19 4.41 -9.24
C GLU A 75 -6.71 5.09 -7.94
N LEU A 76 -5.70 5.97 -8.00
CA LEU A 76 -5.32 6.75 -6.83
C LEU A 76 -6.34 7.83 -6.50
N ASP A 77 -6.89 8.52 -7.50
CA ASP A 77 -7.93 9.53 -7.29
C ASP A 77 -9.15 8.90 -6.59
N ARG A 78 -9.56 7.70 -7.01
CA ARG A 78 -10.61 6.93 -6.30
C ARG A 78 -10.28 6.69 -4.84
N ILE A 79 -9.04 6.31 -4.51
CA ILE A 79 -8.62 6.10 -3.11
C ILE A 79 -8.68 7.40 -2.30
N PHE A 80 -8.34 8.54 -2.90
CA PHE A 80 -8.46 9.84 -2.24
C PHE A 80 -9.90 10.33 -2.10
N GLU A 81 -10.80 9.87 -2.96
CA GLU A 81 -12.25 10.12 -2.85
C GLU A 81 -12.92 9.23 -1.79
N MET A 82 -12.31 8.10 -1.44
CA MET A 82 -12.76 7.22 -0.36
C MET A 82 -12.55 7.86 1.03
N HIS A 83 -13.29 7.38 2.03
CA HIS A 83 -13.22 7.87 3.41
C HIS A 83 -11.99 7.37 4.22
N PHE A 84 -10.88 7.05 3.57
CA PHE A 84 -9.64 6.70 4.27
C PHE A 84 -8.94 7.94 4.82
N THR A 85 -8.40 7.82 6.04
CA THR A 85 -7.48 8.82 6.60
C THR A 85 -6.05 8.48 6.18
N ILE A 86 -5.41 9.41 5.47
CA ILE A 86 -4.02 9.25 5.05
C ILE A 86 -3.07 9.59 6.20
N LEU A 87 -2.18 8.66 6.55
CA LEU A 87 -1.18 8.85 7.60
C LEU A 87 0.11 9.37 7.00
N GLU A 88 0.48 10.59 7.38
CA GLU A 88 1.74 11.22 7.02
C GLU A 88 2.90 10.74 7.90
N GLU A 89 4.14 10.85 7.40
CA GLU A 89 5.31 10.51 8.20
C GLU A 89 5.50 11.55 9.32
N LYS A 90 5.61 11.09 10.57
CA LYS A 90 6.02 11.96 11.69
C LYS A 90 7.54 11.96 11.82
N ALA A 91 8.09 12.99 12.46
CA ALA A 91 9.54 13.22 12.56
C ALA A 91 10.38 12.00 13.01
N ASN A 92 9.81 11.11 13.83
CA ASN A 92 10.51 9.92 14.36
C ASN A 92 10.07 8.59 13.72
N THR A 93 9.11 8.59 12.79
CA THR A 93 8.53 7.36 12.23
C THR A 93 9.60 6.49 11.58
N PHE A 94 10.50 7.05 10.78
CA PHE A 94 11.62 6.29 10.21
C PHE A 94 12.58 5.76 11.28
N ALA A 95 12.98 6.61 12.24
CA ALA A 95 13.91 6.20 13.30
C ALA A 95 13.33 5.07 14.16
N GLU A 96 12.02 5.06 14.41
CA GLU A 96 11.31 4.00 15.12
C GLU A 96 11.21 2.69 14.33
N SER A 97 11.24 2.75 12.99
CA SER A 97 11.22 1.54 12.16
C SER A 97 12.45 0.65 12.37
N ILE A 98 13.60 1.24 12.70
CA ILE A 98 14.87 0.52 12.89
C ILE A 98 14.80 -0.47 14.06
N PRO A 99 14.46 -0.07 15.31
CA PRO A 99 14.31 -1.01 16.41
C PRO A 99 13.14 -1.98 16.20
N ILE A 100 12.08 -1.58 15.49
CA ILE A 100 10.96 -2.47 15.13
C ILE A 100 11.44 -3.60 14.22
N SER A 101 12.15 -3.27 13.14
CA SER A 101 12.73 -4.25 12.21
C SER A 101 13.62 -5.25 12.94
N ARG A 102 14.51 -4.76 13.82
CA ARG A 102 15.40 -5.62 14.62
C ARG A 102 14.64 -6.51 15.59
N LYS A 103 13.63 -5.98 16.29
CA LYS A 103 12.88 -6.72 17.32
C LYS A 103 12.02 -7.81 16.70
N TYR A 104 11.30 -7.50 15.63
CA TYR A 104 10.29 -8.39 15.04
C TYR A 104 10.76 -9.09 13.77
N SER A 105 12.02 -8.91 13.38
CA SER A 105 12.61 -9.49 12.16
C SER A 105 11.84 -9.12 10.87
N LEU A 106 11.20 -7.94 10.88
CA LEU A 106 10.49 -7.39 9.73
C LEU A 106 11.46 -6.80 8.72
N LEU A 107 11.15 -6.96 7.44
CA LEU A 107 11.83 -6.22 6.38
C LEU A 107 11.63 -4.71 6.57
N ALA A 108 12.56 -3.92 6.03
CA ALA A 108 12.60 -2.48 6.26
C ALA A 108 11.27 -1.77 5.98
N LYS A 109 10.56 -2.20 4.92
CA LYS A 109 9.27 -1.63 4.55
C LYS A 109 8.16 -1.98 5.54
N ASP A 110 8.06 -3.23 5.97
CA ASP A 110 7.01 -3.66 6.90
C ASP A 110 7.25 -3.11 8.30
N ALA A 111 8.52 -3.00 8.70
CA ALA A 111 8.90 -2.28 9.91
C ALA A 111 8.55 -0.79 9.83
N TYR A 112 8.66 -0.18 8.65
CA TYR A 112 8.28 1.20 8.42
C TYR A 112 6.76 1.39 8.47
N ILE A 113 5.97 0.54 7.80
CA ILE A 113 4.50 0.52 7.94
C ILE A 113 4.09 0.34 9.41
N THR A 114 4.74 -0.57 10.12
CA THR A 114 4.50 -0.81 11.55
C THR A 114 4.82 0.42 12.41
N SER A 115 5.82 1.23 12.05
CA SER A 115 6.14 2.45 12.78
C SER A 115 5.11 3.57 12.54
N PHE A 116 4.42 3.61 11.39
CA PHE A 116 3.24 4.47 11.23
C PHE A 116 2.18 4.10 12.26
N ALA A 117 1.78 2.82 12.31
CA ALA A 117 0.76 2.35 13.24
C ALA A 117 1.13 2.71 14.70
N LYS A 118 2.38 2.47 15.09
CA LYS A 118 2.89 2.84 16.41
C LYS A 118 2.83 4.35 16.68
N SER A 119 3.29 5.17 15.75
CA SER A 119 3.36 6.63 15.91
C SER A 119 1.97 7.30 15.95
N TYR A 120 0.95 6.64 15.42
CA TYR A 120 -0.45 7.07 15.44
C TYR A 120 -1.28 6.37 16.52
N GLY A 121 -0.72 5.43 17.28
CA GLY A 121 -1.45 4.67 18.30
C GLY A 121 -2.47 3.69 17.72
N ILE A 122 -2.29 3.26 16.47
CA ILE A 122 -3.15 2.29 15.79
C ILE A 122 -2.67 0.89 16.16
N THR A 123 -3.58 0.04 16.64
CA THR A 123 -3.27 -1.34 17.04
C THR A 123 -3.83 -2.39 16.08
N ASN A 124 -4.56 -2.00 15.04
CA ASN A 124 -5.17 -2.94 14.09
C ASN A 124 -4.52 -2.78 12.71
N ILE A 125 -4.25 -3.90 12.03
CA ILE A 125 -3.77 -3.90 10.65
C ILE A 125 -4.52 -4.92 9.81
N ALA A 126 -5.06 -4.50 8.66
CA ALA A 126 -5.63 -5.40 7.67
C ALA A 126 -4.54 -5.80 6.66
N THR A 127 -4.09 -7.05 6.70
CA THR A 127 -3.06 -7.56 5.79
C THR A 127 -3.10 -9.09 5.70
N ASN A 128 -2.76 -9.61 4.52
CA ASN A 128 -2.51 -11.05 4.33
C ASN A 128 -1.06 -11.45 4.61
N ASP A 129 -0.19 -10.48 4.90
CA ASP A 129 1.19 -10.72 5.25
C ASP A 129 1.31 -11.22 6.70
N ARG A 130 1.80 -12.45 6.84
CA ARG A 130 1.92 -13.14 8.14
C ARG A 130 3.05 -12.57 8.99
N ASP A 131 4.00 -11.84 8.41
CA ASP A 131 5.14 -11.30 9.15
C ASP A 131 4.68 -10.32 10.25
N PHE A 132 3.54 -9.64 10.06
CA PHE A 132 2.94 -8.75 11.05
C PHE A 132 2.37 -9.50 12.27
N GLU A 133 2.10 -10.80 12.18
CA GLU A 133 1.63 -11.60 13.33
C GLU A 133 2.70 -11.73 14.42
N HIS A 134 3.98 -11.49 14.09
CA HIS A 134 5.06 -11.46 15.07
C HIS A 134 5.06 -10.18 15.92
N VAL A 135 4.28 -9.16 15.54
CA VAL A 135 4.20 -7.88 16.26
C VAL A 135 3.15 -7.97 17.35
N GLU A 136 3.59 -8.27 18.57
CA GLU A 136 2.74 -8.61 19.73
C GLU A 136 1.63 -7.61 20.10
N TRP A 137 1.75 -6.34 19.69
CA TRP A 137 0.79 -5.27 19.99
C TRP A 137 -0.14 -4.93 18.81
N LEU A 138 0.01 -5.62 17.68
CA LEU A 138 -0.86 -5.48 16.51
C LEU A 138 -1.87 -6.63 16.45
N ASP A 139 -3.14 -6.27 16.32
CA ASP A 139 -4.23 -7.15 15.93
C ASP A 139 -4.26 -7.25 14.40
N VAL A 140 -3.93 -8.43 13.87
CA VAL A 140 -3.88 -8.69 12.43
C VAL A 140 -5.22 -9.23 11.93
N TRP A 141 -5.84 -8.47 11.02
CA TRP A 141 -7.08 -8.84 10.33
C TRP A 141 -6.74 -9.32 8.92
N LYS A 142 -7.29 -10.48 8.54
CA LYS A 142 -7.05 -11.09 7.22
C LYS A 142 -8.28 -10.96 6.34
N PRO A 143 -8.35 -9.93 5.48
CA PRO A 143 -9.33 -9.87 4.42
C PRO A 143 -8.97 -10.86 3.30
#